data_AF-A0AAN8XJL3-F1
#
_entry.id   AF-A0AAN8XJL3-F1
#
_cell.length_a   1.000
_cell.length_b   1.000
_cell.length_c   1.000
_cell.angle_alpha   90.00
_cell.angle_beta   90.00
_cell.angle_gamma   90.00
#
_symmetry.space_group_name_H-M   'P 1'
#
loop_
_entity.id
_entity.type
_entity.pdbx_description
1 polymer ?
#
loop_
_entity_poly.entity_id
_entity_poly.type
_entity_poly.pdbx_seq_one_letter_code
_entity_poly.pdbx_strand_id
1 'polypeptide(L)'
;MESNRTLQELQDAARAHPAYRCLITCVCSGFLSNLFDLHSSILPYWKIRDYLYTNWELVLYGQRIVIPAAFHRSIAYLTASTTATAG
;
A
#
# COMPACT_ATOMS: atom_id res chain seq x y z
N MET A 1 -10.23 -15.79 16.25
CA MET A 1 -10.09 -15.52 14.79
C MET A 1 -9.88 -14.01 14.60
N GLU A 2 -8.68 -13.51 14.92
CA GLU A 2 -8.42 -12.05 14.97
C GLU A 2 -7.51 -11.54 13.83
N SER A 3 -6.94 -12.44 13.02
CA SER A 3 -5.92 -12.12 12.02
C SER A 3 -6.43 -11.34 10.78
N ASN A 4 -7.72 -10.99 10.71
CA ASN A 4 -8.32 -10.36 9.52
C ASN A 4 -8.70 -8.89 9.70
N ARG A 5 -8.77 -8.36 10.93
CA ARG A 5 -9.23 -6.98 11.14
C ARG A 5 -8.21 -5.97 10.65
N THR A 6 -6.94 -6.16 10.98
CA THR A 6 -5.84 -5.30 10.52
C THR A 6 -5.70 -5.32 9.00
N LEU A 7 -5.95 -6.47 8.37
CA LEU A 7 -5.87 -6.63 6.93
C LEU A 7 -7.04 -5.94 6.21
N GLN A 8 -8.25 -6.03 6.75
CA GLN A 8 -9.42 -5.27 6.26
C GLN A 8 -9.22 -3.77 6.40
N GLU A 9 -8.71 -3.28 7.53
CA GLU A 9 -8.43 -1.85 7.73
C GLU A 9 -7.37 -1.34 6.74
N LEU A 10 -6.35 -2.17 6.46
CA LEU A 10 -5.35 -1.89 5.43
C LEU A 10 -5.96 -1.80 4.03
N GLN A 11 -6.85 -2.73 3.68
CA GLN A 11 -7.55 -2.73 2.40
C GLN A 11 -8.49 -1.52 2.26
N ASP A 12 -9.20 -1.15 3.32
CA ASP A 12 -10.09 -0.01 3.32
C ASP A 12 -9.31 1.30 3.14
N ALA A 13 -8.24 1.47 3.91
CA ALA A 13 -7.33 2.61 3.75
C ALA A 13 -6.73 2.64 2.33
N ALA A 14 -6.33 1.48 1.80
CA ALA A 14 -5.79 1.32 0.45
C ALA A 14 -6.78 1.78 -0.62
N ARG A 15 -8.06 1.43 -0.45
CA ARG A 15 -9.17 1.86 -1.32
C ARG A 15 -9.50 3.35 -1.15
N ALA A 16 -9.38 3.91 0.04
CA ALA A 16 -9.66 5.32 0.27
C ALA A 16 -8.61 6.24 -0.36
N HIS A 17 -7.35 5.79 -0.50
CA HIS A 17 -6.26 6.65 -0.92
C HIS A 17 -6.04 6.66 -2.45
N PRO A 18 -6.22 7.81 -3.13
CA PRO A 18 -6.13 7.87 -4.60
C PRO A 18 -4.74 7.50 -5.13
N ALA A 19 -3.67 7.91 -4.46
CA ALA A 19 -2.30 7.54 -4.87
C ALA A 19 -2.03 6.02 -4.80
N TYR A 20 -2.66 5.30 -3.86
CA TYR A 20 -2.48 3.86 -3.74
C TYR A 20 -3.28 3.11 -4.80
N ARG A 21 -4.50 3.59 -5.09
CA ARG A 21 -5.28 3.10 -6.22
C ARG A 21 -4.52 3.27 -7.53
N CYS A 22 -3.87 4.41 -7.75
CA CYS A 22 -3.02 4.59 -8.93
C CYS A 22 -1.86 3.59 -8.96
N LEU A 23 -1.21 3.32 -7.81
CA LEU A 23 -0.16 2.29 -7.75
C LEU A 23 -0.69 0.89 -8.09
N ILE A 24 -1.84 0.49 -7.54
CA ILE A 24 -2.50 -0.79 -7.86
C ILE A 24 -2.81 -0.87 -9.36
N THR A 25 -3.37 0.20 -9.93
CA THR A 25 -3.65 0.27 -11.37
C THR A 25 -2.38 0.15 -12.20
N CYS A 26 -1.29 0.83 -11.82
CA CYS A 26 0.00 0.71 -12.53
C CYS A 26 0.61 -0.70 -12.39
N VAL A 27 0.44 -1.38 -11.27
CA VAL A 27 0.94 -2.75 -11.10
C VAL A 27 0.08 -3.74 -11.90
N CYS A 28 -1.25 -3.58 -11.91
CA CYS A 28 -2.17 -4.45 -12.67
C CYS A 28 -2.12 -4.23 -14.18
N SER A 29 -2.15 -2.99 -14.64
CA SER A 29 -2.18 -2.63 -16.07
C SER A 29 -0.79 -2.47 -16.69
N GLY A 30 0.26 -2.49 -15.86
CA GLY A 30 1.62 -2.17 -16.26
C GLY A 30 1.94 -0.68 -16.05
N PHE A 31 3.19 -0.43 -15.69
CA PHE A 31 3.69 0.93 -15.53
C PHE A 31 3.82 1.59 -16.89
N LEU A 32 3.37 2.84 -17.01
CA LEU A 32 3.55 3.64 -18.23
C LEU A 32 5.02 3.71 -18.58
N SER A 33 5.40 3.44 -19.83
CA SER A 33 6.82 3.40 -20.25
C SER A 33 7.57 4.72 -20.02
N ASN A 34 6.84 5.83 -19.87
CA ASN A 34 7.41 7.16 -19.72
C ASN A 34 7.34 7.67 -18.28
N LEU A 35 8.50 7.88 -17.66
CA LEU A 35 8.65 8.35 -16.28
C LEU A 35 8.03 9.73 -16.03
N PHE A 36 8.04 10.61 -17.05
CA PHE A 36 7.52 11.98 -16.96
C PHE A 36 6.00 12.03 -16.82
N ASP A 37 5.30 10.98 -17.24
CA ASP A 37 3.84 10.87 -17.13
C ASP A 37 3.43 10.18 -15.81
N LEU A 38 4.40 9.66 -15.07
CA LEU A 38 4.16 8.92 -13.86
C LEU A 38 3.92 9.87 -12.69
N HIS A 39 2.85 9.63 -11.94
CA HIS A 39 2.54 10.42 -10.75
C HIS A 39 3.72 10.40 -9.77
N SER A 40 4.03 11.54 -9.14
CA SER A 40 5.18 11.69 -8.25
C SER A 40 5.18 10.70 -7.08
N SER A 41 3.99 10.28 -6.62
CA SER A 41 3.82 9.25 -5.60
C SER A 41 4.23 7.84 -6.06
N ILE A 42 4.29 7.59 -7.37
CA ILE A 42 4.60 6.28 -7.97
C ILE A 42 6.09 6.16 -8.35
N LEU A 43 6.74 7.29 -8.64
CA LEU A 43 8.18 7.35 -8.94
C LEU A 43 9.09 6.51 -8.03
N PRO A 44 8.94 6.48 -6.68
CA PRO A 44 9.80 5.66 -5.83
C PRO A 44 9.69 4.16 -6.13
N TYR A 45 8.57 3.70 -6.67
CA TYR A 45 8.32 2.29 -6.98
C TYR A 45 8.80 1.90 -8.38
N TRP A 46 9.16 2.86 -9.23
CA TRP A 46 9.57 2.60 -10.62
C TRP A 46 10.75 1.64 -10.75
N LYS A 47 11.74 1.74 -9.86
CA LYS A 47 12.93 0.88 -9.87
C LYS A 47 12.63 -0.57 -9.49
N ILE A 48 11.58 -0.79 -8.70
CA ILE A 48 11.18 -2.11 -8.22
C ILE A 48 9.95 -2.67 -8.94
N ARG A 49 9.44 -1.96 -9.96
CA ARG A 49 8.18 -2.28 -10.65
C ARG A 49 8.06 -3.72 -11.14
N ASP A 50 9.17 -4.32 -11.57
CA ASP A 50 9.21 -5.69 -12.09
C ASP A 50 8.98 -6.75 -11.00
N TYR A 51 9.26 -6.38 -9.75
CA TYR A 51 9.09 -7.22 -8.57
C TYR A 51 7.80 -6.92 -7.82
N LEU A 52 7.01 -5.96 -8.31
CA LEU A 52 5.73 -5.60 -7.71
C LEU A 52 4.62 -6.45 -8.31
N TYR A 53 3.77 -6.97 -7.43
CA TYR A 53 2.56 -7.66 -7.82
C TYR A 53 1.44 -7.31 -6.86
N THR A 54 0.21 -7.39 -7.35
CA THR A 54 -0.98 -7.16 -6.55
C THR A 54 -1.50 -8.48 -6.00
N ASN A 55 -1.90 -8.49 -4.73
CA ASN A 55 -2.57 -9.62 -4.10
C ASN A 55 -3.54 -9.09 -3.04
N TRP A 56 -4.78 -9.59 -3.04
CA TRP A 56 -5.83 -9.15 -2.09
C TRP A 56 -5.99 -7.62 -2.02
N GLU A 57 -5.93 -6.94 -3.17
CA GLU A 57 -6.02 -5.47 -3.30
C GLU A 57 -4.88 -4.69 -2.62
N LEU A 58 -3.80 -5.38 -2.27
CA LEU A 58 -2.58 -4.79 -1.74
C LEU A 58 -1.46 -4.95 -2.77
N VAL A 59 -0.51 -4.03 -2.74
CA VAL A 59 0.71 -4.12 -3.53
C VAL A 59 1.77 -4.81 -2.68
N LEU A 60 2.42 -5.84 -3.23
CA LEU A 60 3.49 -6.58 -2.57
C LEU A 60 4.80 -6.43 -3.35
N TYR A 61 5.89 -6.43 -2.60
CA TYR A 61 7.25 -6.50 -3.10
C TYR A 61 7.91 -7.73 -2.48
N GLY A 62 8.00 -8.81 -3.26
CA GLY A 62 8.32 -10.13 -2.71
C GLY A 62 7.34 -10.51 -1.59
N GLN A 63 7.84 -10.84 -0.40
CA GLN A 63 6.99 -11.19 0.76
C GLN A 63 6.53 -10.01 1.62
N ARG A 64 6.81 -8.76 1.23
CA ARG A 64 6.48 -7.57 2.02
C ARG A 64 5.34 -6.79 1.37
N ILE A 65 4.38 -6.34 2.19
CA ILE A 65 3.34 -5.41 1.74
C ILE A 65 3.99 -4.04 1.53
N VAL A 66 3.79 -3.47 0.35
CA VAL A 66 4.22 -2.11 0.02
C VAL A 66 3.18 -1.15 0.59
N ILE A 67 3.63 -0.40 1.58
CA ILE A 67 2.84 0.60 2.26
C ILE A 67 3.45 1.96 1.91
N PRO A 68 2.72 2.85 1.24
CA PRO A 68 3.25 4.16 0.91
C PRO A 68 3.55 4.96 2.16
N ALA A 69 4.53 5.86 2.09
CA ALA A 69 4.85 6.75 3.20
C ALA A 69 3.61 7.55 3.69
N ALA A 70 2.66 7.86 2.80
CA ALA A 70 1.39 8.49 3.15
C ALA A 70 0.53 7.66 4.13
N PHE A 71 0.69 6.33 4.11
CA PHE A 71 0.01 5.37 4.99
C PHE A 71 0.78 5.07 6.28
N HIS A 72 2.05 5.46 6.39
CA HIS A 72 2.80 5.26 7.64
C HIS A 72 2.13 5.99 8.80
N ARG A 73 1.54 7.17 8.54
CA ARG A 73 0.75 7.87 9.54
C ARG A 73 -0.47 7.04 9.95
N SER A 74 -1.05 6.30 9.00
CA SER A 74 -2.22 5.46 9.20
C SER A 74 -2.03 4.18 9.96
N ILE A 75 -0.96 3.48 9.66
CA ILE A 75 -0.64 2.28 10.41
C ILE A 75 -0.15 2.61 11.81
N ALA A 76 0.52 3.77 11.99
CA ALA A 76 0.95 4.21 13.31
C ALA A 76 -0.24 4.39 14.28
N TYR A 77 -1.38 4.94 13.84
CA TYR A 77 -2.56 5.04 14.71
C TYR A 77 -3.28 3.71 14.95
N LEU A 78 -3.26 2.79 13.98
CA LEU A 78 -3.78 1.43 14.19
C LEU A 78 -2.96 0.68 15.24
N THR A 79 -1.63 0.78 15.22
CA THR A 79 -0.76 0.13 16.23
C THR A 79 -0.81 0.83 17.59
N ALA A 80 -0.97 2.16 17.63
CA ALA A 80 -1.06 2.91 18.88
C ALA A 80 -2.36 2.63 19.66
N SER A 81 -3.42 2.21 18.96
CA SER A 81 -4.72 1.95 19.57
C SER A 81 -4.81 0.59 20.27
N THR A 82 -3.83 -0.31 20.08
CA THR A 82 -3.82 -1.64 20.69
C THR A 82 -2.98 -1.70 21.97
N THR A 83 -2.16 -0.69 22.27
CA THR A 83 -1.32 -0.66 23.49
C THR A 83 -1.94 0.07 24.67
N ALA A 84 -3.23 0.43 24.63
CA ALA A 84 -3.90 1.19 25.68
C ALA A 84 -5.05 0.42 26.37
N THR A 85 -4.84 -0.83 26.78
CA THR A 85 -5.64 -1.48 27.85
C THR A 85 -4.87 -2.67 28.45
N ALA A 86 -3.85 -2.40 29.25
CA ALA A 86 -3.31 -3.36 30.23
C ALA A 86 -2.48 -2.59 31.26
N GLY A 87 -3.04 -2.40 32.45
CA GLY A 87 -2.38 -1.76 33.59
C GLY A 87 -3.37 -0.99 34.44
#